data_AF-L8YD59-F1
#
_entry.id   AF-L8YD59-F1
#
_cell.length_a   1.000
_cell.length_b   1.000
_cell.length_c   1.000
_cell.angle_alpha   90.00
_cell.angle_beta   90.00
_cell.angle_gamma   90.00
#
_symmetry.space_group_name_H-M   'P 1'
#
loop_
_entity.id
_entity.type
_entity.pdbx_description
1 polymer ?
#
loop_
_entity_poly.entity_id
_entity_poly.type
_entity_poly.pdbx_seq_one_letter_code
_entity_poly.pdbx_strand_id
1 'polypeptide(L)'
;MVNRTMFFDIAVDGEPLGHVSFQLFADKVPKTTENFHVLSTGEKGFGYKGSCFHRIIPGFMCQGGHFTRHNGIGGQSICGEKFDDENFILKYADWLDGKHVAFGKVKGGMHIMEAMEHFGSKNGKTSKKATIDDCGQL
;
A
#
# COMPACT_ATOMS: atom_id res chain seq x y z
N MET A 1 -2.18 -19.22 -11.08
CA MET A 1 -1.10 -18.29 -10.71
C MET A 1 -0.83 -18.44 -9.23
N VAL A 2 0.41 -18.22 -8.78
CA VAL A 2 0.79 -18.38 -7.37
C VAL A 2 0.58 -17.05 -6.65
N ASN A 3 -0.19 -17.06 -5.56
CA ASN A 3 -0.40 -15.89 -4.72
C ASN A 3 0.89 -15.57 -3.96
N ARG A 4 1.49 -14.41 -4.24
CA ARG A 4 2.72 -13.93 -3.61
C ARG A 4 2.40 -13.27 -2.28
N THR A 5 3.35 -13.36 -1.34
CA THR A 5 3.30 -12.58 -0.10
C THR A 5 4.33 -11.46 -0.20
N MET A 6 3.90 -10.22 -0.01
CA MET A 6 4.77 -9.05 0.05
C MET A 6 4.87 -8.56 1.48
N PHE A 7 5.89 -7.77 1.80
CA PHE A 7 6.02 -7.13 3.10
C PHE A 7 6.44 -5.67 3.00
N PHE A 8 6.09 -4.90 4.04
CA PHE A 8 6.60 -3.57 4.36
C PHE A 8 7.13 -3.55 5.79
N ASP A 9 8.35 -3.06 5.96
CA ASP A 9 8.87 -2.61 7.23
C ASP A 9 8.56 -1.13 7.38
N ILE A 10 7.81 -0.80 8.43
CA ILE A 10 7.30 0.54 8.68
C ILE A 10 8.17 1.23 9.72
N ALA A 11 8.52 2.49 9.46
CA ALA A 11 9.12 3.39 10.43
C ALA A 11 8.25 4.64 10.62
N VAL A 12 8.31 5.24 11.80
CA VAL A 12 7.63 6.50 12.14
C VAL A 12 8.64 7.49 12.68
N ASP A 13 8.78 8.63 12.03
CA ASP A 13 9.82 9.64 12.32
C ASP A 13 11.26 9.06 12.36
N GLY A 14 11.50 7.99 11.59
CA GLY A 14 12.79 7.29 11.50
C GLY A 14 12.94 6.11 12.46
N GLU A 15 12.03 5.94 13.42
CA GLU A 15 12.05 4.83 14.36
C GLU A 15 11.25 3.62 13.83
N PRO A 16 11.80 2.40 13.85
CA PRO A 16 11.08 1.20 13.41
C PRO A 16 9.79 1.00 14.21
N LEU A 17 8.65 0.92 13.51
CA LEU A 17 7.35 0.61 14.09
C LEU A 17 7.05 -0.89 14.02
N GLY A 18 7.34 -1.52 12.88
CA GLY A 18 7.20 -2.97 12.73
C GLY A 18 6.93 -3.46 11.31
N HIS A 19 6.66 -4.75 11.21
CA HIS A 19 6.56 -5.48 9.94
C HIS A 19 5.10 -5.81 9.59
N VAL A 20 4.72 -5.54 8.35
CA VAL A 20 3.39 -5.90 7.81
C VAL A 20 3.57 -6.76 6.58
N SER A 21 2.85 -7.87 6.51
CA SER A 21 2.83 -8.74 5.33
C SER A 21 1.45 -8.77 4.68
N PHE A 22 1.43 -8.93 3.36
CA PHE A 22 0.23 -8.86 2.53
C PHE A 22 0.19 -10.09 1.61
N GLN A 23 -0.97 -10.71 1.48
CA GLN A 23 -1.22 -11.72 0.46
C GLN A 23 -1.89 -11.06 -0.76
N LEU A 24 -1.34 -11.29 -1.95
CA LEU A 24 -1.87 -10.78 -3.21
C LEU A 24 -2.81 -11.81 -3.89
N PHE A 25 -3.89 -11.35 -4.51
CA PHE A 25 -4.87 -12.19 -5.21
C PHE A 25 -4.57 -12.26 -6.72
N ALA A 26 -3.42 -12.85 -7.06
CA ALA A 26 -2.95 -12.95 -8.44
C ALA A 26 -3.88 -13.81 -9.32
N ASP A 27 -4.69 -14.67 -8.72
CA ASP A 27 -5.73 -15.44 -9.40
C ASP A 27 -6.96 -14.60 -9.81
N LYS A 28 -7.13 -13.40 -9.22
CA LYS A 28 -8.28 -12.51 -9.48
C LYS A 28 -7.91 -11.27 -10.28
N VAL A 29 -6.78 -10.64 -9.94
CA VAL A 29 -6.33 -9.38 -10.52
C VAL A 29 -4.82 -9.42 -10.82
N PRO A 30 -4.38 -10.31 -11.73
CA PRO A 30 -2.97 -10.56 -11.97
C PRO A 30 -2.17 -9.31 -12.34
N LYS A 31 -2.70 -8.42 -13.20
CA LYS A 31 -1.97 -7.20 -13.61
C LYS A 31 -1.79 -6.25 -12.43
N THR A 32 -2.83 -6.10 -11.63
CA THR A 32 -2.82 -5.23 -10.44
C THR A 32 -1.83 -5.76 -9.39
N THR A 33 -1.82 -7.08 -9.17
CA THR A 33 -0.86 -7.72 -8.25
C THR A 33 0.58 -7.68 -8.75
N GLU A 34 0.81 -7.80 -10.06
CA GLU A 34 2.15 -7.71 -10.64
C GLU A 34 2.71 -6.30 -10.48
N ASN A 35 1.89 -5.26 -10.71
CA ASN A 35 2.30 -3.89 -10.46
C ASN A 35 2.72 -3.67 -8.99
N PHE A 36 1.91 -4.14 -8.03
CA PHE A 36 2.25 -4.02 -6.62
C PHE A 36 3.50 -4.82 -6.25
N HIS A 37 3.68 -6.00 -6.84
CA HIS A 37 4.86 -6.83 -6.63
C HIS A 37 6.14 -6.11 -7.08
N VAL A 38 6.19 -5.66 -8.33
CA VAL A 38 7.35 -5.00 -8.92
C VAL A 38 7.71 -3.69 -8.19
N LEU A 39 6.70 -2.92 -7.77
CA LEU A 39 6.93 -1.71 -6.96
C LEU A 39 7.43 -2.02 -5.55
N SER A 40 7.04 -3.17 -4.98
CA SER A 40 7.51 -3.59 -3.67
C SER A 40 8.93 -4.17 -3.73
N THR A 41 9.31 -4.88 -4.80
CA THR A 41 10.69 -5.39 -4.98
C THR A 41 11.66 -4.31 -5.47
N GLY A 42 11.15 -3.27 -6.13
CA GLY A 42 11.98 -2.19 -6.68
C GLY A 42 12.83 -2.63 -7.88
N GLU A 43 12.54 -3.78 -8.50
CA GLU A 43 13.34 -4.37 -9.59
C GLU A 43 13.45 -3.49 -10.84
N LYS A 44 12.57 -2.48 -10.98
CA LYS A 44 12.60 -1.47 -12.06
C LYS A 44 13.40 -0.21 -11.71
N GLY A 45 14.10 -0.20 -10.58
CA GLY A 45 14.89 0.94 -10.10
C GLY A 45 14.09 2.02 -9.36
N PHE A 46 12.78 1.81 -9.19
CA PHE A 46 11.88 2.64 -8.39
C PHE A 46 10.83 1.75 -7.70
N GLY A 47 10.25 2.22 -6.60
CA GLY A 47 9.33 1.41 -5.82
C GLY A 47 8.85 2.09 -4.54
N TYR A 48 8.31 1.28 -3.63
CA TYR A 48 7.72 1.77 -2.39
C TYR A 48 8.75 2.08 -1.28
N LYS A 49 9.96 1.55 -1.37
CA LYS A 49 11.03 1.81 -0.39
C LYS A 49 11.31 3.30 -0.26
N GLY A 50 11.29 3.81 0.96
CA GLY A 50 11.44 5.24 1.30
C GLY A 50 10.17 6.09 1.10
N SER A 51 9.09 5.54 0.54
CA SER A 51 7.83 6.28 0.37
C SER A 51 7.06 6.40 1.70
N CYS A 52 6.14 7.37 1.77
CA CYS A 52 5.39 7.66 2.99
C CYS A 52 3.89 7.42 2.84
N PHE A 53 3.25 7.22 3.99
CA PHE A 53 1.80 7.28 4.13
C PHE A 53 1.40 8.73 4.32
N HIS A 54 0.97 9.37 3.24
CA HIS A 54 0.68 10.80 3.22
C HIS A 54 -0.73 11.13 3.70
N ARG A 55 -1.61 10.13 3.84
CA ARG A 55 -2.97 10.32 4.35
C ARG A 55 -3.43 9.14 5.21
N ILE A 56 -3.78 9.39 6.46
CA ILE A 56 -4.26 8.36 7.41
C ILE A 56 -5.52 8.87 8.10
N ILE A 57 -6.63 8.14 7.95
CA ILE A 57 -7.91 8.43 8.60
C ILE A 57 -8.24 7.26 9.52
N PRO A 58 -8.22 7.47 10.85
CA PRO A 58 -8.53 6.43 11.83
C PRO A 58 -9.93 5.83 11.60
N GLY A 59 -10.04 4.51 11.73
CA GLY A 59 -11.28 3.75 11.48
C GLY A 59 -11.71 3.72 10.02
N PHE A 60 -10.86 4.18 9.10
CA PHE A 60 -11.14 4.16 7.67
C PHE A 60 -10.01 3.55 6.85
N MET A 61 -8.85 4.22 6.74
CA MET A 61 -7.77 3.77 5.84
C MET A 61 -6.42 4.44 6.08
N CYS A 62 -5.36 3.78 5.61
CA CYS A 62 -4.00 4.29 5.49
C CYS A 62 -3.61 4.34 4.00
N GLN A 63 -3.37 5.54 3.46
CA GLN A 63 -3.03 5.75 2.05
C GLN A 63 -1.54 6.06 1.87
N GLY A 64 -0.87 5.22 1.08
CA GLY A 64 0.54 5.34 0.73
C GLY A 64 0.76 5.29 -0.78
N GLY A 65 1.89 4.72 -1.21
CA GLY A 65 2.18 4.44 -2.62
C GLY A 65 2.59 5.65 -3.45
N HIS A 66 2.80 6.80 -2.82
CA HIS A 66 3.16 8.03 -3.50
C HIS A 66 4.65 8.36 -3.32
N PHE A 67 5.47 7.83 -4.25
CA PHE A 67 6.93 7.88 -4.20
C PHE A 67 7.57 8.92 -5.13
N THR A 68 6.79 9.68 -5.91
CA THR A 68 7.35 10.69 -6.83
C THR A 68 7.31 12.13 -6.30
N ARG A 69 6.32 12.51 -5.49
CA ARG A 69 6.20 13.87 -4.92
C ARG A 69 5.87 13.93 -3.42
N HIS A 70 5.75 12.79 -2.73
CA HIS A 70 5.45 12.65 -1.30
C HIS A 70 4.26 13.48 -0.73
N ASN A 71 3.35 13.97 -1.58
CA ASN A 71 2.27 14.89 -1.21
C ASN A 71 0.86 14.49 -1.71
N GLY A 72 0.70 13.29 -2.27
CA GLY A 72 -0.57 12.78 -2.80
C GLY A 72 -0.88 13.15 -4.26
N ILE A 73 0.02 13.85 -4.97
CA ILE A 73 -0.14 14.18 -6.41
C ILE A 73 0.96 13.51 -7.22
N GLY A 74 0.66 12.38 -7.86
CA GLY A 74 1.59 11.57 -8.67
C GLY A 74 1.68 10.12 -8.20
N GLY A 75 2.81 9.47 -8.45
CA GLY A 75 2.97 8.01 -8.38
C GLY A 75 3.04 7.44 -9.80
N GLN A 76 3.99 6.56 -10.07
CA GLN A 76 4.11 5.87 -11.35
C GLN A 76 3.69 4.42 -11.17
N SER A 77 2.96 3.87 -12.14
CA SER A 77 2.79 2.42 -12.25
C SER A 77 3.92 1.88 -13.13
N ILE A 78 4.14 0.56 -13.07
CA ILE A 78 5.09 -0.10 -13.98
C ILE A 78 4.64 -0.03 -15.45
N CYS A 79 3.35 0.22 -15.67
CA CYS A 79 2.72 0.30 -16.98
C CYS A 79 2.66 1.74 -17.55
N GLY A 80 3.18 2.74 -16.84
CA GLY A 80 3.09 4.17 -17.20
C GLY A 80 2.38 5.01 -16.13
N GLU A 81 1.82 6.16 -16.51
CA GLU A 81 1.14 7.06 -15.55
C GLU A 81 -0.14 6.45 -14.96
N LYS A 82 -0.86 5.62 -15.70
CA LYS A 82 -2.11 4.95 -15.28
C LYS A 82 -2.25 3.59 -15.99
N PHE A 83 -3.00 2.67 -15.39
CA PHE A 83 -3.48 1.44 -16.03
C PHE A 83 -4.97 1.26 -15.72
N ASP A 84 -5.67 0.53 -16.59
CA ASP A 84 -7.12 0.33 -16.49
C ASP A 84 -7.50 -0.52 -15.27
N ASP A 85 -8.68 -0.25 -14.71
CA ASP A 85 -9.26 -1.08 -13.65
C ASP A 85 -9.49 -2.51 -14.17
N GLU A 86 -8.80 -3.49 -13.58
CA GLU A 86 -8.78 -4.85 -14.10
C GLU A 86 -10.12 -5.58 -13.91
N ASN A 87 -10.71 -5.51 -12.71
CA ASN A 87 -12.09 -5.92 -12.40
C ASN A 87 -12.49 -5.51 -10.97
N PHE A 88 -13.78 -5.60 -10.64
CA PHE A 88 -14.35 -5.29 -9.32
C PHE A 88 -15.02 -6.50 -8.64
N ILE A 89 -14.50 -7.71 -8.87
CA ILE A 89 -15.13 -8.95 -8.38
C ILE A 89 -15.00 -9.08 -6.86
N LEU A 90 -13.94 -8.52 -6.30
CA LEU A 90 -13.68 -8.54 -4.87
C LEU A 90 -14.35 -7.35 -4.17
N LYS A 91 -15.09 -7.64 -3.11
CA LYS A 91 -15.83 -6.67 -2.29
C LYS A 91 -15.25 -6.61 -0.88
N TYR A 92 -15.00 -5.41 -0.37
CA TYR A 92 -14.33 -5.22 0.93
C TYR A 92 -14.91 -4.09 1.76
N ALA A 93 -15.33 -3.00 1.12
CA ALA A 93 -15.94 -1.87 1.79
C ALA A 93 -17.07 -1.36 0.91
N ASP A 94 -18.30 -1.45 1.39
CA ASP A 94 -19.51 -1.19 0.59
C ASP A 94 -19.47 0.14 -0.16
N TRP A 95 -18.79 1.16 0.38
CA TRP A 95 -18.68 2.49 -0.23
C TRP A 95 -17.54 2.64 -1.26
N LEU A 96 -16.57 1.72 -1.31
CA LEU A 96 -15.46 1.65 -2.27
C LEU A 96 -15.67 0.57 -3.35
N ASP A 97 -16.55 -0.39 -3.10
CA ASP A 97 -16.86 -1.47 -4.04
C ASP A 97 -17.31 -0.92 -5.40
N GLY A 98 -16.77 -1.49 -6.48
CA GLY A 98 -17.05 -1.04 -7.86
C GLY A 98 -16.35 0.26 -8.27
N LYS A 99 -15.59 0.90 -7.36
CA LYS A 99 -14.81 2.13 -7.63
C LYS A 99 -13.31 1.93 -7.47
N HIS A 100 -12.89 0.94 -6.66
CA HIS A 100 -11.50 0.61 -6.44
C HIS A 100 -11.27 -0.89 -6.63
N VAL A 101 -10.24 -1.25 -7.38
CA VAL A 101 -9.84 -2.65 -7.56
C VAL A 101 -9.17 -3.14 -6.28
N ALA A 102 -9.81 -4.08 -5.58
CA ALA A 102 -9.17 -4.77 -4.45
C ALA A 102 -8.24 -5.88 -4.96
N PHE A 103 -7.02 -5.95 -4.45
CA PHE A 103 -5.97 -6.82 -4.99
C PHE A 103 -5.20 -7.65 -3.97
N GLY A 104 -5.48 -7.49 -2.68
CA GLY A 104 -4.81 -8.26 -1.63
C GLY A 104 -5.45 -8.03 -0.27
N LYS A 105 -4.86 -8.67 0.75
CA LYS A 105 -5.23 -8.49 2.16
C LYS A 105 -3.99 -8.52 3.04
N VAL A 106 -4.05 -7.88 4.21
CA VAL A 106 -3.04 -8.06 5.25
C VAL A 106 -3.06 -9.51 5.73
N LYS A 107 -1.88 -10.14 5.75
CA LYS A 107 -1.65 -11.50 6.24
C LYS A 107 -1.14 -11.50 7.68
N GLY A 108 -0.34 -10.50 8.04
CA GLY A 108 0.19 -10.30 9.39
C GLY A 108 0.60 -8.85 9.62
N GLY A 109 0.68 -8.43 10.89
CA GLY A 109 1.03 -7.05 11.24
C GLY A 109 -0.15 -6.07 11.31
N MET A 110 -1.39 -6.56 11.48
CA MET A 110 -2.57 -5.66 11.64
C MET A 110 -2.40 -4.68 12.81
N HIS A 111 -1.80 -5.09 13.92
CA HIS A 111 -1.51 -4.21 15.06
C HIS A 111 -0.58 -3.04 14.69
N ILE A 112 0.27 -3.20 13.67
CA ILE A 112 1.11 -2.11 13.15
C ILE A 112 0.25 -1.10 12.38
N MET A 113 -0.71 -1.58 11.57
CA MET A 113 -1.66 -0.71 10.87
C MET A 113 -2.53 0.06 11.87
N GLU A 114 -3.02 -0.59 12.92
CA GLU A 114 -3.75 0.05 14.01
C GLU A 114 -2.89 1.07 14.76
N ALA A 115 -1.61 0.77 15.03
CA ALA A 115 -0.67 1.71 15.62
C ALA A 115 -0.45 2.93 14.71
N MET A 116 -0.36 2.73 13.39
CA MET A 116 -0.24 3.83 12.43
C MET A 116 -1.47 4.76 12.43
N GLU A 117 -2.68 4.21 12.62
CA GLU A 117 -3.90 5.02 12.71
C GLU A 117 -3.86 6.05 13.83
N HIS A 118 -3.15 5.80 14.93
CA HIS A 118 -2.99 6.75 16.03
C HIS A 118 -2.27 8.05 15.60
N PHE A 119 -1.54 8.02 14.48
CA PHE A 119 -0.89 9.20 13.91
C PHE A 119 -1.74 9.90 12.84
N GLY A 120 -2.94 9.37 12.54
CA GLY A 120 -3.88 9.95 11.59
C GLY A 120 -4.80 11.01 12.19
N SER A 121 -5.64 11.61 11.34
CA SER A 121 -6.67 12.55 11.77
C SER A 121 -7.90 12.48 10.88
N LYS A 122 -9.02 13.10 11.30
CA LYS A 122 -10.29 13.06 10.55
C LYS A 122 -10.20 13.60 9.12
N ASN A 123 -9.31 14.56 8.86
CA ASN A 123 -9.08 15.11 7.51
C ASN A 123 -7.98 14.35 6.74
N GLY A 124 -7.36 13.35 7.36
CA GLY A 124 -6.31 12.53 6.78
C GLY A 124 -4.89 13.02 7.02
N LYS A 125 -4.68 14.22 7.58
CA LYS A 125 -3.33 14.73 7.89
C LYS A 125 -2.68 13.85 8.95
N THR A 126 -1.41 13.50 8.75
CA THR A 126 -0.64 12.74 9.73
C THR A 126 0.12 13.66 10.69
N SER A 127 0.19 13.27 11.97
CA SER A 127 0.96 13.98 13.01
C SER A 127 2.44 13.61 13.00
N LYS A 128 2.75 12.39 12.55
CA LYS A 128 4.12 11.87 12.37
C LYS A 128 4.31 11.38 10.94
N LYS A 129 5.58 11.30 10.51
CA LYS A 129 5.93 10.80 9.18
C LYS A 129 6.09 9.28 9.23
N ALA A 130 5.05 8.56 8.80
CA ALA A 130 5.13 7.11 8.59
C ALA A 130 5.71 6.80 7.21
N THR A 131 6.79 6.00 7.16
CA THR A 131 7.52 5.61 5.95
C THR A 131 7.65 4.10 5.83
N ILE A 132 7.75 3.62 4.60
CA ILE A 132 8.17 2.26 4.28
C ILE A 132 9.70 2.27 4.25
N ASP A 133 10.33 1.77 5.31
CA ASP A 133 11.79 1.74 5.44
C ASP A 133 12.41 0.65 4.55
N ASP A 134 11.77 -0.51 4.50
CA ASP A 134 12.08 -1.58 3.56
C ASP A 134 10.83 -2.29 3.05
N CYS A 135 10.95 -2.92 1.89
CA CYS A 135 9.86 -3.67 1.29
C CYS A 135 10.36 -4.73 0.30
N GLY A 136 9.56 -5.78 0.11
CA GLY A 136 9.92 -6.83 -0.82
C GLY A 136 8.94 -8.00 -0.84
N GLN A 137 9.36 -9.08 -1.49
CA GLN A 137 8.64 -10.35 -1.48
C GLN A 137 9.18 -11.23 -0.35
N LEU A 138 8.29 -11.93 0.37
CA LEU A 138 8.63 -13.00 1.30
C LEU A 138 8.84 -14.34 0.59
#